data_AF-A0A0F8X106-F1
#
_entry.id   AF-A0A0F8X106-F1
#
_cell.length_a   1.000
_cell.length_b   1.000
_cell.length_c   1.000
_cell.angle_alpha   90.00
_cell.angle_beta   90.00
_cell.angle_gamma   90.00
#
_symmetry.space_group_name_H-M   'P 1'
#
loop_
_entity.id
_entity.type
_entity.pdbx_description
1 polymer ?
#
loop_
_entity_poly.entity_id
_entity_poly.type
_entity_poly.pdbx_seq_one_letter_code
_entity_poly.pdbx_strand_id
1 'polypeptide(L)'
;NIGDLQHDLGDYTDAISYYEEAIHRLDRNDPRRLWLKMLIEWSGFYLSKGDTVTLKQVYEETNPKLHKIERRLNPFNKGLAYLQASTIAFQLGRFYEAIQLTKTFVNIKNTDSAKLGLAIDLLYLKEEVEANEVFRRIDFRNVSKGSLALWHWLKGDEIQARRNLERYFAEEYSSDVARENAKRIIRKDEILPHDMWKEARKQNWFRELVYPNNTIDYPSENYEKRFEKETQEGIETSTNKNQEKILKDSPTTVFATKYSNVFHKPDCSKMDASEGLIKFDSPQQASEAGYLPCNYCRP
;
A
#
# COMPACT_ATOMS: atom_id res chain seq x y z
N ASN A 1 5.92 10.88 -8.30
CA ASN A 1 6.25 10.30 -9.63
C ASN A 1 7.36 9.27 -9.55
N ILE A 2 8.62 9.62 -9.25
CA ILE A 2 9.69 8.59 -9.14
C ILE A 2 9.38 7.62 -8.00
N GLY A 3 8.94 8.13 -6.83
CA GLY A 3 8.49 7.27 -5.73
C GLY A 3 7.34 6.33 -6.12
N ASP A 4 6.35 6.83 -6.89
CA ASP A 4 5.24 5.99 -7.37
C ASP A 4 5.73 4.87 -8.28
N LEU A 5 6.69 5.18 -9.18
CA LEU A 5 7.31 4.18 -10.05
C LEU A 5 8.01 3.09 -9.23
N GLN A 6 8.78 3.46 -8.20
CA GLN A 6 9.45 2.48 -7.34
C GLN A 6 8.44 1.65 -6.53
N HIS A 7 7.39 2.28 -6.03
CA HIS A 7 6.31 1.59 -5.33
C HIS A 7 5.67 0.54 -6.25
N ASP A 8 5.39 0.88 -7.51
CA ASP A 8 4.79 -0.04 -8.48
C ASP A 8 5.71 -1.21 -8.85
N LEU A 9 7.02 -1.05 -8.70
CA LEU A 9 8.02 -2.12 -8.85
C LEU A 9 8.13 -3.03 -7.61
N GLY A 10 7.48 -2.64 -6.50
CA GLY A 10 7.61 -3.28 -5.19
C GLY A 10 8.85 -2.85 -4.41
N ASP A 11 9.56 -1.83 -4.87
CA ASP A 11 10.75 -1.28 -4.22
C ASP A 11 10.35 -0.21 -3.19
N TYR A 12 9.60 -0.64 -2.16
CA TYR A 12 8.94 0.26 -1.21
C TYR A 12 9.92 1.14 -0.42
N THR A 13 11.11 0.63 -0.09
CA THR A 13 12.16 1.40 0.58
C THR A 13 12.62 2.60 -0.27
N ASP A 14 12.85 2.37 -1.56
CA ASP A 14 13.23 3.43 -2.48
C ASP A 14 12.07 4.40 -2.72
N ALA A 15 10.85 3.87 -2.82
CA ALA A 15 9.64 4.69 -2.91
C ALA A 15 9.54 5.69 -1.74
N ILE A 16 9.70 5.21 -0.50
CA ILE A 16 9.69 6.03 0.72
C ILE A 16 10.75 7.13 0.63
N SER A 17 12.00 6.76 0.31
CA SER A 17 13.11 7.72 0.19
C SER A 17 12.78 8.87 -0.79
N TYR A 18 12.22 8.56 -1.96
CA TYR A 18 11.82 9.59 -2.92
C TYR A 18 10.65 10.46 -2.44
N TYR A 19 9.69 9.90 -1.71
CA TYR A 19 8.60 10.67 -1.14
C TYR A 19 9.08 11.61 -0.02
N GLU A 20 9.97 11.13 0.85
CA GLU A 20 10.60 11.93 1.90
C GLU A 20 11.40 13.09 1.30
N GLU A 21 12.20 12.82 0.26
CA GLU A 21 12.92 13.87 -0.46
C GLU A 21 11.95 14.91 -1.05
N ALA A 22 10.83 14.48 -1.64
CA ALA A 22 9.80 15.38 -2.14
C ALA A 22 9.18 16.21 -1.01
N ILE A 23 8.91 15.62 0.17
CA ILE A 23 8.44 16.33 1.36
C ILE A 23 9.45 17.41 1.79
N HIS A 24 10.75 17.10 1.83
CA HIS A 24 11.79 18.06 2.24
C HIS A 24 11.88 19.29 1.33
N ARG A 25 11.51 19.14 0.05
CA ARG A 25 11.52 20.24 -0.94
C ARG A 25 10.25 21.10 -0.91
N LEU A 26 9.21 20.70 -0.19
CA LEU A 26 7.94 21.44 -0.08
C LEU A 26 7.92 22.36 1.14
N ASP A 27 7.31 23.54 0.99
CA ASP A 27 7.00 24.43 2.10
C ASP A 27 6.28 23.70 3.23
N ARG A 28 6.61 24.01 4.48
CA ARG A 28 6.05 23.33 5.67
C ARG A 28 4.52 23.29 5.70
N ASN A 29 3.89 24.31 5.14
CA ASN A 29 2.42 24.46 5.10
C ASN A 29 1.78 23.95 3.80
N ASP A 30 2.57 23.37 2.88
CA ASP A 30 2.04 22.82 1.64
C ASP A 30 1.22 21.56 1.93
N PRO A 31 -0.09 21.55 1.59
CA PRO A 31 -0.95 20.40 1.88
C PRO A 31 -0.52 19.12 1.15
N ARG A 32 0.24 19.22 0.04
CA ARG A 32 0.75 18.04 -0.69
C ARG A 32 1.67 17.17 0.17
N ARG A 33 2.26 17.72 1.23
CA ARG A 33 3.03 16.94 2.21
C ARG A 33 2.20 15.83 2.84
N LEU A 34 0.90 16.06 3.09
CA LEU A 34 0.00 15.04 3.65
C LEU A 34 -0.27 13.91 2.65
N TRP A 35 -0.41 14.22 1.37
CA TRP A 35 -0.52 13.20 0.33
C TRP A 35 0.74 12.35 0.22
N LEU A 36 1.92 12.97 0.26
CA LEU A 36 3.18 12.24 0.26
C LEU A 36 3.34 11.37 1.52
N LYS A 37 2.91 11.85 2.69
CA LYS A 37 2.86 11.02 3.91
C LYS A 37 1.97 9.80 3.73
N MET A 38 0.77 9.94 3.15
CA MET A 38 -0.07 8.77 2.85
C MET A 38 0.63 7.76 1.94
N LEU A 39 1.40 8.22 0.96
CA LEU A 39 2.18 7.34 0.07
C LEU A 39 3.33 6.64 0.81
N ILE A 40 4.01 7.35 1.73
CA ILE A 40 5.02 6.76 2.61
C ILE A 40 4.42 5.67 3.49
N GLU A 41 3.34 5.97 4.21
CA GLU A 41 2.70 4.97 5.08
C GLU A 41 2.11 3.80 4.30
N TRP A 42 1.66 4.06 3.06
CA TRP A 42 1.23 2.99 2.17
C TRP A 42 2.37 2.06 1.77
N SER A 43 3.54 2.60 1.40
CA SER A 43 4.75 1.81 1.18
C SER A 43 5.19 1.08 2.47
N GLY A 44 5.11 1.76 3.61
CA GLY A 44 5.46 1.22 4.93
C GLY A 44 4.54 0.09 5.39
N PHE A 45 3.26 0.14 5.02
CA PHE A 45 2.29 -0.93 5.24
C PHE A 45 2.76 -2.25 4.59
N TYR A 46 3.31 -2.19 3.38
CA TYR A 46 3.88 -3.38 2.75
C TYR A 46 5.15 -3.86 3.45
N LEU A 47 6.08 -2.96 3.81
CA LEU A 47 7.31 -3.33 4.53
C LEU A 47 7.04 -3.95 5.91
N SER A 48 6.05 -3.42 6.62
CA SER A 48 5.62 -3.92 7.94
C SER A 48 4.76 -5.17 7.87
N LYS A 49 4.45 -5.66 6.66
CA LYS A 49 3.57 -6.81 6.43
C LYS A 49 2.18 -6.61 7.03
N GLY A 50 1.62 -5.42 6.85
CA GLY A 50 0.22 -5.14 7.14
C GLY A 50 -0.05 -4.36 8.43
N ASP A 51 0.94 -3.70 9.03
CA ASP A 51 0.67 -2.82 10.18
C ASP A 51 -0.22 -1.65 9.75
N THR A 52 -1.41 -1.57 10.34
CA THR A 52 -2.42 -0.57 10.02
C THR A 52 -2.38 0.65 10.94
N VAL A 53 -1.57 0.65 12.00
CA VAL A 53 -1.58 1.71 13.02
C VAL A 53 -1.20 3.06 12.41
N THR A 54 -0.06 3.14 11.72
CA THR A 54 0.40 4.40 11.09
C THR A 54 -0.49 4.76 9.90
N LEU A 55 -0.96 3.76 9.16
CA LEU A 55 -1.88 3.93 8.04
C LEU A 55 -3.20 4.58 8.46
N LYS A 56 -3.75 4.17 9.60
CA LYS A 56 -4.96 4.77 10.19
C LYS A 56 -4.71 6.21 10.61
N GLN A 57 -3.60 6.48 11.29
CA GLN A 57 -3.26 7.83 11.77
C GLN A 57 -3.13 8.82 10.61
N VAL A 58 -2.38 8.46 9.56
CA VAL A 58 -2.21 9.35 8.40
C VAL A 58 -3.51 9.55 7.63
N TYR A 59 -4.35 8.51 7.55
CA TYR A 59 -5.67 8.62 6.92
C TYR A 59 -6.55 9.62 7.67
N GLU A 60 -6.65 9.51 9.00
CA GLU A 60 -7.45 10.41 9.83
C GLU A 60 -6.94 11.85 9.78
N GLU A 61 -5.62 12.06 9.70
CA GLU A 61 -5.03 13.39 9.51
C GLU A 61 -5.37 14.00 8.14
N THR A 62 -5.38 13.17 7.10
CA THR A 62 -5.37 13.61 5.70
C THR A 62 -6.74 13.68 5.06
N ASN A 63 -7.62 12.72 5.34
CA ASN A 63 -8.97 12.62 4.77
C ASN A 63 -9.77 13.96 4.80
N PRO A 64 -9.87 14.69 5.94
CA PRO A 64 -10.60 15.97 5.97
C PRO A 64 -9.97 17.09 5.13
N LYS A 65 -8.72 16.91 4.66
CA LYS A 65 -7.94 17.91 3.93
C LYS A 65 -7.77 17.55 2.44
N LEU A 66 -8.34 16.44 1.95
CA LEU A 66 -8.19 15.99 0.57
C LEU A 66 -8.52 17.09 -0.47
N HIS A 67 -9.58 17.85 -0.26
CA HIS A 67 -9.93 18.98 -1.14
C HIS A 67 -8.86 20.09 -1.19
N LYS A 68 -8.08 20.30 -0.12
CA LYS A 68 -6.98 21.29 -0.09
C LYS A 68 -5.77 20.75 -0.84
N ILE A 69 -5.47 19.46 -0.65
CA ILE A 69 -4.40 18.75 -1.35
C ILE A 69 -4.66 18.79 -2.85
N GLU A 70 -5.86 18.37 -3.25
CA GLU A 70 -6.29 18.26 -4.63
C GLU A 70 -6.11 19.57 -5.42
N ARG A 71 -6.47 20.71 -4.81
CA ARG A 71 -6.31 22.04 -5.42
C ARG A 71 -4.86 22.43 -5.71
N ARG A 72 -3.89 21.75 -5.08
CA ARG A 72 -2.45 21.97 -5.28
C ARG A 72 -1.82 20.93 -6.21
N LEU A 73 -2.52 19.86 -6.54
CA LEU A 73 -2.02 18.87 -7.49
C LEU A 73 -2.11 19.38 -8.92
N ASN A 74 -1.14 18.98 -9.73
CA ASN A 74 -1.17 19.24 -11.17
C ASN A 74 -2.32 18.43 -11.83
N PRO A 75 -2.75 18.77 -13.04
CA PRO A 75 -3.85 18.07 -13.72
C PRO A 75 -3.64 16.55 -13.86
N PHE A 76 -2.39 16.10 -14.03
CA PHE A 76 -2.05 14.69 -14.13
C PHE A 76 -2.30 13.93 -12.82
N ASN A 77 -1.94 14.54 -11.68
CA ASN A 77 -2.14 13.97 -10.34
C ASN A 77 -3.50 14.27 -9.73
N LYS A 78 -4.31 15.09 -10.39
CA LYS A 78 -5.66 15.47 -9.97
C LYS A 78 -6.52 14.23 -9.73
N GLY A 79 -7.09 14.08 -8.54
CA GLY A 79 -7.90 12.95 -8.11
C GLY A 79 -7.11 11.84 -7.40
N LEU A 80 -5.79 11.76 -7.58
CA LEU A 80 -5.00 10.65 -7.04
C LEU A 80 -4.97 10.62 -5.51
N ALA A 81 -5.10 11.77 -4.84
CA ALA A 81 -5.24 11.80 -3.38
C ALA A 81 -6.53 11.10 -2.91
N TYR A 82 -7.63 11.22 -3.65
CA TYR A 82 -8.88 10.51 -3.36
C TYR A 82 -8.76 9.01 -3.63
N LEU A 83 -8.08 8.62 -4.73
CA LEU A 83 -7.80 7.21 -5.01
C LEU A 83 -6.96 6.59 -3.89
N GLN A 84 -5.88 7.24 -3.49
CA GLN A 84 -5.02 6.75 -2.41
C GLN A 84 -5.79 6.65 -1.08
N ALA A 85 -6.61 7.66 -0.76
CA ALA A 85 -7.44 7.62 0.43
C ALA A 85 -8.47 6.48 0.39
N SER A 86 -9.08 6.23 -0.77
CA SER A 86 -10.00 5.11 -0.96
C SER A 86 -9.29 3.77 -0.72
N THR A 87 -8.12 3.55 -1.33
CA THR A 87 -7.33 2.33 -1.14
C THR A 87 -7.01 2.09 0.33
N ILE A 88 -6.60 3.13 1.06
CA ILE A 88 -6.34 3.04 2.50
C ILE A 88 -7.62 2.74 3.28
N ALA A 89 -8.73 3.43 2.96
CA ALA A 89 -10.02 3.18 3.60
C ALA A 89 -10.48 1.72 3.41
N PHE A 90 -10.26 1.13 2.23
CA PHE A 90 -10.51 -0.29 1.99
C PHE A 90 -9.69 -1.20 2.91
N GLN A 91 -8.39 -0.95 3.06
CA GLN A 91 -7.55 -1.74 3.96
C GLN A 91 -7.96 -1.59 5.42
N LEU A 92 -8.44 -0.42 5.82
CA LEU A 92 -8.94 -0.15 7.16
C LEU A 92 -10.37 -0.65 7.40
N GLY A 93 -10.99 -1.35 6.43
CA GLY A 93 -12.37 -1.85 6.52
C GLY A 93 -13.45 -0.77 6.45
N ARG A 94 -13.11 0.46 6.06
CA ARG A 94 -14.04 1.61 5.95
C ARG A 94 -14.69 1.66 4.57
N PHE A 95 -15.40 0.59 4.20
CA PHE A 95 -15.89 0.38 2.84
C PHE A 95 -16.82 1.47 2.31
N TYR A 96 -17.73 1.98 3.13
CA TYR A 96 -18.63 3.07 2.71
C TYR A 96 -17.85 4.34 2.35
N GLU A 97 -16.89 4.73 3.21
CA GLU A 97 -16.02 5.89 2.94
C GLU A 97 -15.19 5.67 1.67
N ALA A 98 -14.62 4.47 1.51
CA ALA A 98 -13.83 4.10 0.35
C ALA A 98 -14.63 4.28 -0.96
N ILE A 99 -15.87 3.79 -1.01
CA ILE A 99 -16.73 3.96 -2.20
C ILE A 99 -17.02 5.43 -2.49
N GLN A 100 -17.27 6.27 -1.48
CA GLN A 100 -17.49 7.71 -1.70
C GLN A 100 -16.24 8.41 -2.25
N LEU A 101 -15.07 8.03 -1.75
CA LEU A 101 -13.77 8.51 -2.24
C LEU A 101 -13.52 8.04 -3.68
N THR A 102 -13.79 6.77 -4.01
CA THR A 102 -13.70 6.25 -5.38
C THR A 102 -14.66 6.97 -6.32
N LYS A 103 -15.92 7.20 -5.92
CA LYS A 103 -16.89 8.00 -6.71
C LYS A 103 -16.38 9.42 -6.98
N THR A 104 -15.77 10.06 -5.97
CA THR A 104 -15.15 11.37 -6.13
C THR A 104 -13.98 11.34 -7.13
N PHE A 105 -13.10 10.34 -7.01
CA PHE A 105 -12.02 10.11 -7.95
C PHE A 105 -12.51 9.91 -9.39
N VAL A 106 -13.54 9.06 -9.58
CA VAL A 106 -14.17 8.81 -10.89
C VAL A 106 -14.75 10.09 -11.48
N ASN A 107 -15.43 10.90 -10.68
CA ASN A 107 -15.98 12.18 -11.15
C ASN A 107 -14.89 13.16 -11.60
N ILE A 108 -13.73 13.14 -10.95
CA ILE A 108 -12.59 14.01 -11.29
C ILE A 108 -11.86 13.52 -12.55
N LYS A 109 -11.55 12.22 -12.63
CA LYS A 109 -10.78 11.64 -13.75
C LYS A 109 -11.64 11.40 -14.98
N ASN A 110 -12.88 10.96 -14.79
CA ASN A 110 -13.84 10.58 -15.83
C ASN A 110 -13.25 9.66 -16.93
N THR A 111 -12.38 8.73 -16.55
CA THR A 111 -11.82 7.73 -17.46
C THR A 111 -12.56 6.40 -17.33
N ASP A 112 -12.55 5.61 -18.40
CA ASP A 112 -13.10 4.26 -18.40
C ASP A 112 -12.41 3.35 -17.38
N SER A 113 -11.08 3.50 -17.19
CA SER A 113 -10.33 2.76 -16.17
C SER A 113 -10.77 3.11 -14.75
N ALA A 114 -11.03 4.39 -14.46
CA ALA A 114 -11.51 4.80 -13.14
C ALA A 114 -12.92 4.23 -12.88
N LYS A 115 -13.81 4.28 -13.87
CA LYS A 115 -15.15 3.69 -13.79
C LYS A 115 -15.09 2.18 -13.58
N LEU A 116 -14.16 1.49 -14.25
CA LEU A 116 -13.96 0.05 -14.08
C LEU A 116 -13.51 -0.29 -12.65
N GLY A 117 -12.58 0.49 -12.10
CA GLY A 117 -12.19 0.38 -10.69
C GLY A 117 -13.40 0.49 -9.75
N LEU A 118 -14.23 1.52 -9.93
CA LEU A 118 -15.46 1.68 -9.13
C LEU A 118 -16.43 0.49 -9.30
N ALA A 119 -16.62 0.00 -10.52
CA ALA A 119 -17.50 -1.15 -10.75
C ALA A 119 -16.98 -2.40 -10.03
N ILE A 120 -15.67 -2.63 -10.06
CA ILE A 120 -15.00 -3.73 -9.36
C ILE A 120 -15.15 -3.60 -7.83
N ASP A 121 -14.92 -2.40 -7.28
CA ASP A 121 -15.08 -2.11 -5.85
C ASP A 121 -16.52 -2.38 -5.38
N LEU A 122 -17.52 -1.91 -6.14
CA LEU A 122 -18.94 -2.15 -5.87
C LEU A 122 -19.29 -3.63 -5.94
N LEU A 123 -18.79 -4.33 -6.96
CA LEU A 123 -19.06 -5.76 -7.14
C LEU A 123 -18.45 -6.60 -6.02
N TYR A 124 -17.24 -6.27 -5.58
CA TYR A 124 -16.58 -6.92 -4.44
C TYR A 124 -17.44 -6.80 -3.17
N LEU A 125 -18.05 -5.64 -2.94
CA LEU A 125 -18.97 -5.37 -1.84
C LEU A 125 -20.40 -5.90 -2.05
N LYS A 126 -20.65 -6.66 -3.13
CA LYS A 126 -21.96 -7.24 -3.49
C LYS A 126 -23.02 -6.22 -3.89
N GLU A 127 -22.63 -5.00 -4.24
CA GLU A 127 -23.52 -3.95 -4.78
C GLU A 127 -23.74 -4.14 -6.29
N GLU A 128 -24.28 -5.30 -6.67
CA GLU A 128 -24.27 -5.76 -8.08
C GLU A 128 -25.04 -4.85 -9.03
N VAL A 129 -26.17 -4.27 -8.60
CA VAL A 129 -27.01 -3.43 -9.46
C VAL A 129 -26.24 -2.17 -9.88
N GLU A 130 -25.62 -1.49 -8.91
CA GLU A 130 -24.83 -0.29 -9.18
C GLU A 130 -23.56 -0.63 -9.96
N ALA A 131 -22.89 -1.73 -9.59
CA ALA A 131 -21.69 -2.20 -10.28
C ALA A 131 -21.94 -2.43 -11.78
N ASN A 132 -23.02 -3.12 -12.13
CA ASN A 132 -23.39 -3.39 -13.53
C ASN A 132 -23.77 -2.11 -14.29
N GLU A 133 -24.45 -1.16 -13.64
CA GLU A 133 -24.83 0.11 -14.26
C GLU A 133 -23.60 0.96 -14.60
N VAL A 134 -22.61 1.01 -13.70
CA VAL A 134 -21.32 1.66 -13.97
C VAL A 134 -20.60 0.93 -15.10
N PHE A 135 -20.50 -0.40 -15.01
CA PHE A 135 -19.76 -1.23 -15.97
C PHE A 135 -20.30 -1.10 -17.40
N ARG A 136 -21.62 -1.02 -17.58
CA ARG A 136 -22.27 -0.89 -18.90
C ARG A 136 -21.89 0.40 -19.64
N ARG A 137 -21.40 1.42 -18.94
CA ARG A 137 -21.04 2.74 -19.50
C ARG A 137 -19.55 2.88 -19.84
N ILE A 138 -18.80 1.78 -19.82
CA ILE A 138 -17.34 1.73 -20.02
C ILE A 138 -17.03 1.32 -21.46
N ASP A 139 -16.10 2.02 -22.11
CA ASP A 139 -15.47 1.53 -23.34
C ASP A 139 -14.30 0.60 -23.02
N PHE A 140 -14.47 -0.70 -23.28
CA PHE A 140 -13.48 -1.73 -22.95
C PHE A 140 -12.17 -1.65 -23.76
N ARG A 141 -12.10 -0.78 -24.77
CA ARG A 141 -10.85 -0.50 -25.51
C ARG A 141 -9.88 0.37 -24.72
N ASN A 142 -10.38 1.11 -23.73
CA ASN A 142 -9.62 2.10 -22.97
C ASN A 142 -9.21 1.64 -21.57
N VAL A 143 -9.41 0.35 -21.25
CA VAL A 143 -9.17 -0.21 -19.92
C VAL A 143 -8.17 -1.35 -19.97
N SER A 144 -7.43 -1.54 -18.88
CA SER A 144 -6.51 -2.66 -18.73
C SER A 144 -7.26 -4.00 -18.71
N LYS A 145 -6.72 -4.98 -19.42
CA LYS A 145 -7.18 -6.37 -19.42
C LYS A 145 -7.04 -7.00 -18.03
N GLY A 146 -6.09 -6.55 -17.21
CA GLY A 146 -5.96 -7.02 -15.82
C GLY A 146 -7.19 -6.67 -14.99
N SER A 147 -7.70 -5.44 -15.12
CA SER A 147 -8.94 -5.01 -14.44
C SER A 147 -10.18 -5.71 -15.00
N LEU A 148 -10.26 -5.92 -16.31
CA LEU A 148 -11.36 -6.70 -16.90
C LEU A 148 -11.35 -8.15 -16.42
N ALA A 149 -10.17 -8.76 -16.31
CA ALA A 149 -10.02 -10.10 -15.77
C ALA A 149 -10.58 -10.18 -14.35
N LEU A 150 -10.26 -9.18 -13.52
CA LEU A 150 -10.76 -9.12 -12.14
C LEU A 150 -12.28 -8.97 -12.08
N TRP A 151 -12.87 -8.11 -12.91
CA TRP A 151 -14.32 -8.00 -13.03
C TRP A 151 -14.99 -9.34 -13.35
N HIS A 152 -14.51 -10.02 -14.39
CA HIS A 152 -15.06 -11.32 -14.80
C HIS A 152 -14.88 -12.39 -13.72
N TRP A 153 -13.73 -12.39 -13.03
CA TRP A 153 -13.50 -13.27 -11.90
C TRP A 153 -14.53 -13.07 -10.79
N LEU A 154 -14.76 -11.81 -10.38
CA LEU A 154 -15.74 -11.49 -9.34
C LEU A 154 -17.19 -11.79 -9.75
N LYS A 155 -17.51 -11.77 -11.05
CA LYS A 155 -18.80 -12.23 -11.59
C LYS A 155 -18.94 -13.75 -11.68
N GLY A 156 -17.87 -14.51 -11.45
CA GLY A 156 -17.85 -15.97 -11.60
C GLY A 156 -17.65 -16.45 -13.05
N ASP A 157 -17.22 -15.58 -13.97
CA ASP A 157 -16.91 -15.94 -15.35
C ASP A 157 -15.41 -16.25 -15.49
N GLU A 158 -15.03 -17.45 -15.08
CA GLU A 158 -13.64 -17.92 -15.11
C GLU A 158 -13.03 -17.88 -16.52
N ILE A 159 -13.80 -18.21 -17.55
CA ILE A 159 -13.31 -18.29 -18.93
C ILE A 159 -12.88 -16.89 -19.39
N GLN A 160 -13.71 -15.86 -19.16
CA GLN A 160 -13.35 -14.50 -19.51
C GLN A 160 -12.29 -13.92 -18.59
N ALA A 161 -12.29 -14.27 -17.31
CA ALA A 161 -11.24 -13.87 -16.38
C ALA A 161 -9.86 -14.32 -16.88
N ARG A 162 -9.73 -15.63 -17.17
CA ARG A 162 -8.50 -16.23 -17.70
C ARG A 162 -8.06 -15.59 -19.01
N ARG A 163 -8.97 -15.48 -20.00
CA ARG A 163 -8.65 -14.90 -21.31
C ARG A 163 -8.14 -13.46 -21.21
N ASN A 164 -8.78 -12.64 -20.39
CA ASN A 164 -8.32 -11.27 -20.20
C ASN A 164 -6.97 -11.23 -19.47
N LEU A 165 -6.73 -12.11 -18.50
CA LEU A 165 -5.47 -12.17 -17.76
C LEU A 165 -4.30 -12.65 -18.64
N GLU A 166 -4.54 -13.62 -19.53
CA GLU A 166 -3.58 -14.06 -20.55
C GLU A 166 -3.22 -12.90 -21.49
N ARG A 167 -4.22 -12.17 -21.98
CA ARG A 167 -4.01 -10.99 -22.83
C ARG A 167 -3.30 -9.86 -22.10
N TYR A 168 -3.60 -9.64 -20.82
CA TYR A 168 -2.89 -8.67 -19.98
C TYR A 168 -1.39 -8.94 -19.99
N PHE A 169 -0.98 -10.18 -19.73
CA PHE A 169 0.44 -10.54 -19.75
C PHE A 169 1.04 -10.56 -21.16
N ALA A 170 0.28 -10.93 -22.19
CA ALA A 170 0.81 -11.08 -23.54
C ALA A 170 0.85 -9.77 -24.35
N GLU A 171 -0.14 -8.90 -24.19
CA GLU A 171 -0.37 -7.73 -25.05
C GLU A 171 0.06 -6.40 -24.40
N GLU A 172 -0.04 -6.27 -23.08
CA GLU A 172 0.26 -4.99 -22.39
C GLU A 172 1.74 -4.80 -22.03
N TYR A 173 2.53 -5.87 -22.10
CA TYR A 173 3.94 -5.84 -21.68
C TYR A 173 4.86 -6.43 -22.75
N SER A 174 5.78 -5.60 -23.24
CA SER A 174 6.70 -5.94 -24.33
C SER A 174 7.95 -6.70 -23.90
N SER A 175 8.26 -6.75 -22.60
CA SER A 175 9.46 -7.42 -22.06
C SER A 175 9.12 -8.45 -20.99
N ASP A 176 9.95 -9.48 -20.87
CA ASP A 176 9.83 -10.51 -19.83
C ASP A 176 9.87 -9.92 -18.42
N VAL A 177 10.71 -8.91 -18.20
CA VAL A 177 10.83 -8.22 -16.91
C VAL A 177 9.52 -7.50 -16.55
N ALA A 178 8.91 -6.79 -17.49
CA ALA A 178 7.66 -6.09 -17.25
C ALA A 178 6.50 -7.08 -17.03
N ARG A 179 6.47 -8.19 -17.77
CA ARG A 179 5.52 -9.29 -17.56
C ARG A 179 5.65 -9.91 -16.17
N GLU A 180 6.88 -10.17 -15.73
CA GLU A 180 7.13 -10.76 -14.42
C GLU A 180 6.74 -9.80 -13.28
N ASN A 181 7.04 -8.50 -13.43
CA ASN A 181 6.59 -7.48 -12.47
C ASN A 181 5.06 -7.41 -12.39
N ALA A 182 4.36 -7.45 -13.52
CA ALA A 182 2.89 -7.50 -13.55
C ALA A 182 2.35 -8.76 -12.85
N LYS A 183 2.99 -9.91 -13.06
CA LYS A 183 2.67 -11.15 -12.33
C LYS A 183 2.94 -11.03 -10.84
N ARG A 184 4.02 -10.37 -10.40
CA ARG A 184 4.29 -10.12 -8.97
C ARG A 184 3.16 -9.30 -8.32
N ILE A 185 2.68 -8.26 -9.00
CA ILE A 185 1.55 -7.43 -8.53
C ILE A 185 0.25 -8.24 -8.37
N ILE A 186 0.02 -9.26 -9.22
CA ILE A 186 -1.18 -10.10 -9.15
C ILE A 186 -1.02 -11.27 -8.16
N ARG A 187 0.19 -11.84 -8.05
CA ARG A 187 0.53 -12.85 -7.03
C ARG A 187 0.34 -12.29 -5.63
N LYS A 188 0.78 -11.05 -5.43
CA LYS A 188 0.78 -10.33 -4.15
C LYS A 188 0.94 -11.29 -2.97
N ASP A 189 2.19 -11.73 -2.80
CA ASP A 189 2.69 -12.46 -1.64
C ASP A 189 2.65 -11.61 -0.34
N GLU A 190 2.08 -10.41 -0.39
CA GLU A 190 2.06 -9.42 0.66
C GLU A 190 0.62 -8.99 0.98
N ILE A 191 0.28 -9.25 2.23
CA ILE A 191 -0.95 -8.99 3.00
C ILE A 191 -1.71 -7.74 2.54
N LEU A 192 -2.87 -7.93 1.92
CA LEU A 192 -3.93 -6.93 1.86
C LEU A 192 -5.22 -7.52 2.44
N PRO A 193 -5.80 -6.94 3.50
CA PRO A 193 -7.18 -7.23 3.89
C PRO A 193 -8.17 -7.13 2.71
N HIS A 194 -7.90 -6.20 1.78
CA HIS A 194 -8.63 -6.07 0.52
C HIS A 194 -7.86 -6.70 -0.65
N ASP A 195 -7.88 -8.02 -0.70
CA ASP A 195 -7.29 -8.82 -1.77
C ASP A 195 -8.36 -9.54 -2.60
N MET A 196 -8.71 -8.93 -3.72
CA MET A 196 -9.76 -9.45 -4.60
C MET A 196 -9.33 -10.69 -5.41
N TRP A 197 -8.03 -11.00 -5.45
CA TRP A 197 -7.49 -12.19 -6.14
C TRP A 197 -7.26 -13.37 -5.19
N LYS A 198 -7.49 -13.21 -3.88
CA LYS A 198 -7.27 -14.24 -2.85
C LYS A 198 -7.84 -15.61 -3.25
N GLU A 199 -9.09 -15.65 -3.68
CA GLU A 199 -9.75 -16.91 -4.07
C GLU A 199 -9.30 -17.44 -5.43
N ALA A 200 -8.87 -16.55 -6.34
CA ALA A 200 -8.35 -16.96 -7.64
C ALA A 200 -7.02 -17.69 -7.50
N ARG A 201 -6.16 -17.28 -6.56
CA ARG A 201 -4.86 -17.92 -6.30
C ARG A 201 -4.96 -19.38 -5.84
N LYS A 202 -6.14 -19.81 -5.38
CA LYS A 202 -6.43 -21.20 -5.05
C LYS A 202 -6.73 -22.06 -6.30
N GLN A 203 -7.02 -21.44 -7.44
CA GLN A 203 -7.38 -22.13 -8.68
C GLN A 203 -6.14 -22.56 -9.48
N ASN A 204 -6.18 -23.76 -10.06
CA ASN A 204 -5.05 -24.29 -10.84
C ASN A 204 -4.71 -23.43 -12.05
N TRP A 205 -5.73 -23.00 -12.82
CA TRP A 205 -5.52 -22.18 -14.02
C TRP A 205 -4.82 -20.85 -13.69
N PHE A 206 -5.15 -20.26 -12.53
CA PHE A 206 -4.55 -19.01 -12.10
C PHE A 206 -3.10 -19.24 -11.70
N ARG A 207 -2.83 -20.33 -10.97
CA ARG A 207 -1.48 -20.71 -10.55
C ARG A 207 -0.57 -20.94 -11.75
N GLU A 208 -1.04 -21.69 -12.74
CA GLU A 208 -0.31 -21.96 -13.99
C GLU A 208 0.03 -20.69 -14.77
N LEU A 209 -0.86 -19.70 -14.76
CA LEU A 209 -0.67 -18.46 -15.52
C LEU A 209 0.27 -17.47 -14.81
N VAL A 210 0.13 -17.38 -13.50
CA VAL A 210 0.67 -16.28 -12.69
C VAL A 210 1.97 -16.67 -11.96
N TYR A 211 2.20 -17.96 -11.69
CA TYR A 211 3.44 -18.44 -11.07
C TYR A 211 4.35 -19.09 -12.13
N PRO A 212 5.65 -18.78 -12.14
CA PRO A 212 6.59 -19.46 -13.04
C PRO A 212 6.67 -20.96 -12.70
N ASN A 213 6.76 -21.79 -13.73
CA ASN A 213 6.93 -23.25 -13.64
C ASN A 213 8.16 -23.58 -12.75
N ASN A 214 7.92 -23.83 -11.45
CA ASN A 214 8.78 -24.48 -10.42
C ASN A 214 8.62 -23.94 -8.97
N THR A 215 7.64 -23.09 -8.65
CA THR A 215 7.35 -22.73 -7.24
C THR A 215 6.18 -23.56 -6.67
N ILE A 216 6.46 -24.84 -6.41
CA ILE A 216 5.60 -25.70 -5.58
C ILE A 216 6.08 -25.55 -4.13
N ASP A 217 5.77 -24.42 -3.51
CA ASP A 217 5.69 -24.32 -2.05
C ASP A 217 4.95 -23.02 -1.70
N TYR A 218 3.65 -23.13 -1.45
CA TYR A 218 2.87 -22.04 -0.86
C TYR A 218 2.29 -22.55 0.45
N PRO A 219 2.60 -21.93 1.61
CA PRO A 219 2.08 -22.36 2.90
C PRO A 219 0.65 -21.85 3.07
N SER A 220 -0.34 -22.69 2.75
CA SER A 220 -1.76 -22.33 2.73
C SER A 220 -2.42 -22.17 4.11
N GLU A 221 -1.72 -22.35 5.23
CA GLU A 221 -2.37 -22.49 6.55
C GLU A 221 -1.95 -21.49 7.63
N ASN A 222 -0.84 -20.76 7.47
CA ASN A 222 -0.36 -19.83 8.52
C ASN A 222 -0.87 -18.39 8.39
N TYR A 223 -1.44 -18.02 7.24
CA TYR A 223 -1.92 -16.66 6.99
C TYR A 223 -3.28 -16.35 7.64
N GLU A 224 -4.18 -17.34 7.74
CA GLU A 224 -5.54 -17.12 8.28
C GLU A 224 -5.54 -16.90 9.79
N LYS A 225 -4.65 -17.58 10.54
CA LYS A 225 -4.59 -17.50 12.01
C LYS A 225 -4.09 -16.15 12.56
N ARG A 226 -3.40 -15.34 11.75
CA ARG A 226 -2.84 -14.06 12.22
C ARG A 226 -3.87 -12.93 12.20
N PHE A 227 -4.70 -12.87 11.17
CA PHE A 227 -5.75 -11.83 11.04
C PHE A 227 -6.88 -11.98 12.07
N GLU A 228 -7.27 -13.21 12.38
CA GLU A 228 -8.32 -13.46 13.38
C GLU A 228 -7.87 -13.06 14.79
N LYS A 229 -6.57 -13.17 15.09
CA LYS A 229 -6.00 -12.85 16.40
C LYS A 229 -5.86 -11.34 16.64
N GLU A 230 -5.41 -10.59 15.64
CA GLU A 230 -5.23 -9.13 15.74
C GLU A 230 -6.56 -8.36 15.73
N THR A 231 -7.62 -8.92 15.14
CA THR A 231 -8.98 -8.35 15.22
C THR A 231 -9.57 -8.46 16.64
N GLN A 232 -9.10 -9.42 17.44
CA GLN A 232 -9.53 -9.63 18.83
C GLN A 232 -8.67 -8.87 19.84
N GLU A 233 -7.37 -8.69 19.59
CA GLU A 233 -6.44 -8.03 20.51
C GLU A 233 -6.54 -6.49 20.51
N GLY A 234 -7.26 -5.88 19.56
CA GLY A 234 -7.50 -4.43 19.49
C GLY A 234 -8.41 -3.82 20.57
N ILE A 235 -8.83 -4.60 21.59
CA ILE A 235 -9.77 -4.16 22.63
C ILE A 235 -9.10 -3.91 24.00
N GLU A 236 -7.89 -4.41 24.28
CA GLU A 236 -7.36 -4.32 25.65
C GLU A 236 -5.95 -3.70 25.79
N THR A 237 -5.99 -2.49 26.38
CA THR A 237 -5.06 -1.93 27.38
C THR A 237 -3.87 -1.09 26.92
N SER A 238 -4.03 0.22 27.18
CA SER A 238 -3.01 1.23 27.46
C SER A 238 -2.43 1.10 28.89
N THR A 239 -1.35 1.89 29.14
CA THR A 239 -0.61 2.19 30.42
C THR A 239 0.52 1.18 30.78
N ASN A 240 1.78 1.54 31.11
CA ASN A 240 2.32 2.64 31.93
C ASN A 240 3.87 2.80 31.81
N LYS A 241 4.33 4.06 31.72
CA LYS A 241 5.47 4.78 32.38
C LYS A 241 6.93 4.27 32.55
N ASN A 242 7.83 5.19 32.15
CA ASN A 242 9.09 5.70 32.74
C ASN A 242 10.33 4.80 32.96
N GLN A 243 11.49 5.23 32.42
CA GLN A 243 12.58 5.89 33.19
C GLN A 243 13.76 6.35 32.31
N GLU A 244 14.19 7.59 32.51
CA GLU A 244 15.48 8.14 32.03
C GLU A 244 16.65 7.59 32.86
N LYS A 245 17.78 7.25 32.21
CA LYS A 245 19.11 7.34 32.84
C LYS A 245 20.23 7.44 31.79
N ILE A 246 21.00 8.51 31.91
CA ILE A 246 22.23 8.79 31.16
C ILE A 246 23.30 7.74 31.54
N LEU A 247 23.74 6.93 30.58
CA LEU A 247 24.89 6.03 30.71
C LEU A 247 25.57 5.90 29.35
N LYS A 248 26.88 6.19 29.36
CA LYS A 248 27.84 6.12 28.24
C LYS A 248 27.51 4.97 27.29
N ASP A 249 27.18 5.32 26.06
CA ASP A 249 26.74 4.39 25.04
C ASP A 249 27.86 3.41 24.68
N SER A 250 27.51 2.12 24.72
CA SER A 250 28.31 1.04 24.16
C SER A 250 28.55 1.32 22.67
N PRO A 251 29.67 0.88 22.07
CA PRO A 251 29.90 1.01 20.62
C PRO A 251 28.82 0.31 19.76
N THR A 252 27.90 -0.42 20.37
CA THR A 252 26.75 -1.09 19.74
C THR A 252 25.43 -0.34 19.90
N THR A 253 25.37 0.73 20.68
CA THR A 253 24.10 1.44 20.92
C THR A 253 23.64 2.16 19.65
N VAL A 254 22.35 2.04 19.35
CA VAL A 254 21.70 2.69 18.21
C VAL A 254 20.47 3.47 18.66
N PHE A 255 20.07 4.44 17.84
CA PHE A 255 19.01 5.39 18.17
C PHE A 255 18.03 5.51 17.02
N ALA A 256 16.73 5.46 17.33
CA ALA A 256 15.66 5.82 16.40
C ALA A 256 14.91 7.06 16.91
N THR A 257 14.08 7.67 16.08
CA THR A 257 13.17 8.74 16.50
C THR A 257 11.77 8.19 16.71
N LYS A 258 10.91 8.91 17.42
CA LYS A 258 9.51 8.49 17.62
C LYS A 258 8.67 8.46 16.33
N TYR A 259 9.12 9.12 15.28
CA TYR A 259 8.38 9.26 14.01
C TYR A 259 9.07 8.58 12.83
N SER A 260 10.21 7.94 13.07
CA SER A 260 10.94 7.17 12.07
C SER A 260 11.22 5.78 12.62
N ASN A 261 10.89 4.76 11.84
CA ASN A 261 11.29 3.39 12.13
C ASN A 261 12.75 3.11 11.74
N VAL A 262 13.54 4.13 11.38
CA VAL A 262 14.95 3.97 11.04
C VAL A 262 15.82 4.22 12.28
N PHE A 263 16.71 3.27 12.61
CA PHE A 263 17.70 3.44 13.66
C PHE A 263 19.08 3.80 13.09
N HIS A 264 19.84 4.57 13.84
CA HIS A 264 21.07 5.23 13.44
C HIS A 264 22.19 4.99 14.47
N LYS A 265 23.43 5.15 14.04
CA LYS A 265 24.56 5.34 14.95
C LYS A 265 24.43 6.67 15.69
N PRO A 266 25.00 6.82 16.90
CA PRO A 266 24.86 8.02 17.72
C PRO A 266 25.32 9.31 17.02
N ASP A 267 26.26 9.21 16.08
CA ASP A 267 26.90 10.30 15.36
C ASP A 267 26.38 10.47 13.91
N CYS A 268 25.29 9.80 13.55
CA CYS A 268 24.74 9.88 12.20
C CYS A 268 24.19 11.29 11.90
N SER A 269 24.75 11.98 10.90
CA SER A 269 24.30 13.31 10.46
C SER A 269 22.89 13.34 9.85
N LYS A 270 22.28 12.17 9.63
CA LYS A 270 20.91 12.02 9.14
C LYS A 270 19.89 11.77 10.25
N MET A 271 20.35 11.62 11.50
CA MET A 271 19.49 11.45 12.66
C MET A 271 19.05 12.82 13.18
N ASP A 272 17.74 13.11 13.15
CA ASP A 272 17.21 14.33 13.75
C ASP A 272 16.97 14.14 15.26
N ALA A 273 17.93 14.59 16.05
CA ALA A 273 17.87 14.48 17.52
C ALA A 273 16.83 15.40 18.18
N SER A 274 16.16 16.28 17.42
CA SER A 274 15.17 17.22 17.98
C SER A 274 13.81 16.59 18.29
N GLU A 275 13.56 15.37 17.79
CA GLU A 275 12.23 14.73 17.82
C GLU A 275 12.02 13.70 18.96
N GLY A 276 12.99 13.60 19.88
CA GLY A 276 12.97 12.64 20.98
C GLY A 276 13.46 11.27 20.53
N LEU A 277 14.53 10.79 21.18
CA LEU A 277 15.23 9.57 20.78
C LEU A 277 14.73 8.35 21.55
N ILE A 278 14.58 7.25 20.83
CA ILE A 278 14.40 5.91 21.36
C ILE A 278 15.77 5.23 21.27
N LYS A 279 16.32 4.85 22.41
CA LYS A 279 17.61 4.17 22.51
C LYS A 279 17.42 2.66 22.48
N PHE A 280 18.26 1.97 21.72
CA PHE A 280 18.41 0.52 21.76
C PHE A 280 19.85 0.17 22.09
N ASP A 281 20.05 -0.88 22.88
CA ASP A 281 21.38 -1.31 23.33
C ASP A 281 22.17 -2.00 22.20
N SER A 282 21.49 -2.48 21.15
CA SER A 282 22.09 -3.08 19.94
C SER A 282 21.23 -2.91 18.66
N PRO A 283 21.83 -3.01 17.46
CA PRO A 283 21.08 -3.09 16.19
C PRO A 283 20.11 -4.27 16.15
N GLN A 284 20.48 -5.39 16.77
CA GLN A 284 19.63 -6.59 16.86
C GLN A 284 18.36 -6.30 17.65
N GLN A 285 18.48 -5.64 18.80
CA GLN A 285 17.32 -5.27 19.62
C GLN A 285 16.40 -4.28 18.88
N ALA A 286 16.98 -3.31 18.16
CA ALA A 286 16.21 -2.39 17.33
C ALA A 286 15.45 -3.13 16.21
N SER A 287 16.11 -4.10 15.57
CA SER A 287 15.52 -4.93 14.51
C SER A 287 14.40 -5.84 15.03
N GLU A 288 14.60 -6.46 16.21
CA GLU A 288 13.57 -7.25 16.89
C GLU A 288 12.36 -6.41 17.30
N ALA A 289 12.59 -5.13 17.62
CA ALA A 289 11.53 -4.15 17.87
C ALA A 289 10.88 -3.57 16.59
N GLY A 290 11.27 -4.05 15.40
CA GLY A 290 10.67 -3.67 14.12
C GLY A 290 11.31 -2.43 13.45
N TYR A 291 12.44 -1.94 13.94
CA TYR A 291 13.14 -0.80 13.34
C TYR A 291 14.16 -1.27 12.29
N LEU A 292 14.43 -0.42 11.30
CA LEU A 292 15.30 -0.70 10.16
C LEU A 292 16.64 0.06 10.28
N PRO A 293 17.77 -0.54 9.87
CA PRO A 293 19.06 0.13 9.95
C PRO A 293 19.16 1.26 8.93
N CYS A 294 19.72 2.39 9.35
CA CYS A 294 20.00 3.51 8.45
C CYS A 294 21.07 3.13 7.40
N ASN A 295 20.69 3.19 6.12
CA ASN A 295 21.60 2.91 5.01
C ASN A 295 22.81 3.87 4.91
N TYR A 296 22.72 5.05 5.52
CA TYR A 296 23.79 6.05 5.51
C TYR A 296 24.90 5.73 6.52
N CYS A 297 24.57 5.55 7.81
CA CYS A 297 25.58 5.26 8.82
C CYS A 297 25.89 3.77 9.01
N ARG A 298 25.08 2.88 8.41
CA ARG A 298 25.21 1.41 8.45
C ARG A 298 25.50 0.93 9.89
N PRO A 299 24.55 1.15 10.81
CA PRO A 299 24.63 0.72 12.20
C PRO A 299 24.72 -0.80 12.33
#